data_AF-A0A941XFM3-F1
#
_entry.id   AF-A0A941XFM3-F1
#
_cell.length_a   1.000
_cell.length_b   1.000
_cell.length_c   1.000
_cell.angle_alpha   90.00
_cell.angle_beta   90.00
_cell.angle_gamma   90.00
#
_symmetry.space_group_name_H-M   'P 1'
#
loop_
_entity.id
_entity.type
_entity.pdbx_description
1 polymer ?
#
loop_
_entity_poly.entity_id
_entity_poly.type
_entity_poly.pdbx_seq_one_letter_code
_entity_poly.pdbx_strand_id
1 'polypeptide(L)'
;MARKEINVFSVSFLDLLSGALAAVIILYIIVPKMSQEQQEAVEQLEELQQQLQQMDSLMARLENTVPAELYEQIQARLNAMQNTIDQLTEEVQRLQQQLAESESENEDLRQQLEQVKRELEAAREEAQRNRNVSDGKIFGMDAELGIVCVWPENVDVYLYVEDLSTQNVCYYGNKVTLFGNLMEDITSRASAEDDRYELFYQKRVVPGQYRVYVNIYTKSHAPATVEGYVVLFPGRPSQQKIPYGPVYLNTVGQNAAIGVLNVTPTSISLSR
;
A
#
# COMPACT_ATOMS: atom_id res chain seq x y z
N MET A 1 44.99 -3.57 -52.45
CA MET A 1 43.58 -3.68 -52.85
C MET A 1 42.97 -4.88 -52.13
N ALA A 2 41.89 -4.69 -51.40
CA ALA A 2 41.02 -5.78 -50.96
C ALA A 2 39.60 -5.21 -50.82
N ARG A 3 38.74 -5.49 -51.82
CA ARG A 3 37.32 -5.19 -51.75
C ARG A 3 36.69 -6.19 -50.77
N LYS A 4 36.09 -5.69 -49.69
CA LYS A 4 35.19 -6.50 -48.85
C LYS A 4 33.81 -6.49 -49.51
N GLU A 5 33.37 -7.65 -49.98
CA GLU A 5 32.01 -7.89 -50.43
C GLU A 5 31.08 -7.75 -49.22
N ILE A 6 30.27 -6.69 -49.21
CA ILE A 6 29.18 -6.54 -48.26
C ILE A 6 28.05 -7.38 -48.84
N ASN A 7 27.81 -8.56 -48.25
CA ASN A 7 26.61 -9.34 -48.51
C ASN A 7 25.40 -8.48 -48.16
N VAL A 8 24.75 -7.92 -49.18
CA VAL A 8 23.44 -7.30 -49.08
C VAL A 8 22.43 -8.44 -48.94
N PHE A 9 22.44 -9.10 -47.78
CA PHE A 9 21.20 -9.71 -47.31
C PHE A 9 20.26 -8.54 -47.08
N SER A 10 19.38 -8.35 -48.06
CA SER A 10 18.51 -7.19 -48.17
C SER A 10 17.83 -6.94 -46.84
N VAL A 11 17.98 -5.75 -46.28
CA VAL A 11 17.23 -5.28 -45.10
C VAL A 11 15.73 -5.56 -45.28
N SER A 12 15.23 -5.56 -46.52
CA SER A 12 13.88 -5.96 -46.92
C SER A 12 13.49 -7.41 -46.60
N PHE A 13 14.43 -8.36 -46.57
CA PHE A 13 14.17 -9.75 -46.18
C PHE A 13 14.06 -9.91 -44.67
N LEU A 14 14.92 -9.20 -43.92
CA LEU A 14 14.85 -9.16 -42.46
C LEU A 14 13.56 -8.48 -41.99
N ASP A 15 13.11 -7.44 -42.71
CA ASP A 15 11.86 -6.73 -42.42
C ASP A 15 10.61 -7.58 -42.72
N LEU A 16 10.63 -8.36 -43.82
CA LEU A 16 9.56 -9.31 -44.13
C LEU A 16 9.46 -10.44 -43.09
N LEU A 17 10.60 -11.01 -42.69
CA LEU A 17 10.64 -12.03 -41.63
C LEU A 17 10.25 -11.45 -40.27
N SER A 18 10.68 -10.24 -39.96
CA SER A 18 10.32 -9.53 -38.72
C SER A 18 8.82 -9.22 -38.66
N GLY A 19 8.22 -8.76 -39.78
CA GLY A 19 6.78 -8.50 -39.88
C GLY A 19 5.94 -9.77 -39.78
N ALA A 20 6.34 -10.86 -40.44
CA ALA A 20 5.64 -12.14 -40.34
C ALA A 20 5.75 -12.73 -38.92
N LEU A 21 6.91 -12.64 -38.28
CA LEU A 21 7.10 -13.08 -36.90
C LEU A 21 6.26 -12.24 -35.93
N ALA A 22 6.21 -10.93 -36.12
CA ALA A 22 5.39 -10.03 -35.30
C ALA A 22 3.90 -10.35 -35.44
N ALA A 23 3.40 -10.64 -36.64
CA ALA A 23 2.01 -11.04 -36.85
C ALA A 23 1.66 -12.37 -36.15
N VAL A 24 2.58 -13.35 -36.15
CA VAL A 24 2.40 -14.62 -35.43
C VAL A 24 2.41 -14.41 -33.92
N ILE A 25 3.30 -13.57 -33.38
CA ILE A 25 3.34 -13.23 -31.95
C ILE A 25 2.04 -12.52 -31.53
N ILE A 26 1.55 -11.57 -32.34
CA ILE A 26 0.31 -10.86 -32.08
C ILE A 26 -0.88 -11.83 -32.08
N LEU A 27 -0.98 -12.74 -33.05
CA LEU A 27 -2.00 -13.79 -33.05
C LEU A 27 -1.92 -14.68 -31.81
N TYR A 28 -0.72 -15.02 -31.34
CA TYR A 28 -0.54 -15.88 -30.17
C TYR A 28 -0.87 -15.19 -28.83
N ILE A 29 -0.84 -13.85 -28.79
CA ILE A 29 -1.20 -13.04 -27.62
C ILE A 29 -2.69 -12.69 -27.64
N ILE A 30 -3.26 -12.41 -28.81
CA ILE A 30 -4.67 -12.00 -28.96
C ILE A 30 -5.62 -13.19 -28.98
N VAL A 31 -5.22 -14.34 -29.53
CA VAL A 31 -6.07 -15.53 -29.53
C VAL A 31 -6.06 -16.12 -28.11
N PRO A 32 -7.21 -16.15 -27.42
CA PRO A 32 -7.29 -16.75 -26.09
C PRO A 32 -6.89 -18.21 -26.18
N LYS A 33 -5.88 -18.60 -25.41
CA LYS A 33 -5.49 -19.99 -25.30
C LYS A 33 -6.52 -20.72 -24.45
N MET A 34 -7.48 -21.38 -25.10
CA MET A 34 -8.21 -22.46 -24.43
C MET A 34 -7.19 -23.46 -23.90
N SER A 35 -7.38 -23.91 -22.66
CA SER A 35 -6.55 -24.97 -22.10
C SER A 35 -6.74 -26.25 -22.93
N GLN A 36 -5.71 -27.10 -22.98
CA GLN A 36 -5.77 -28.35 -23.76
C GLN A 36 -6.98 -29.21 -23.36
N GLU A 37 -7.34 -29.21 -22.07
CA GLU A 37 -8.54 -29.88 -21.54
C GLU A 37 -9.86 -29.29 -22.07
N GLN A 38 -9.94 -27.97 -22.25
CA GLN A 38 -11.14 -27.33 -22.80
C GLN A 38 -11.29 -27.62 -24.29
N GLN A 39 -10.18 -27.73 -25.02
CA GLN A 39 -10.20 -28.01 -26.45
C GLN A 39 -10.60 -29.47 -26.72
N GLU A 40 -10.10 -30.41 -25.92
CA GLU A 40 -10.52 -31.82 -25.95
C GLU A 40 -12.01 -31.97 -25.60
N ALA A 41 -12.53 -31.20 -24.64
CA ALA A 41 -13.95 -31.24 -24.29
C ALA A 41 -14.86 -30.72 -25.42
N VAL A 42 -14.41 -29.70 -26.18
CA VAL A 42 -15.16 -29.18 -27.33
C VAL A 42 -15.11 -30.14 -28.51
N GLU A 43 -13.96 -30.76 -28.80
CA GLU A 43 -13.86 -31.80 -29.84
C GLU A 43 -14.76 -33.00 -29.55
N GLN A 44 -14.84 -33.44 -28.28
CA GLN A 44 -15.74 -34.52 -27.88
C GLN A 44 -17.23 -34.16 -28.07
N LEU A 45 -17.60 -32.90 -27.86
CA LEU A 45 -18.97 -32.41 -28.11
C LEU A 45 -19.29 -32.38 -29.61
N GLU A 46 -18.35 -31.94 -30.45
CA GLU A 46 -18.52 -31.97 -31.92
C GLU A 46 -18.65 -33.41 -32.44
N GLU A 47 -17.88 -34.34 -31.90
CA GLU A 47 -17.93 -35.75 -32.27
C GLU A 47 -19.27 -36.40 -31.85
N LEU A 48 -19.78 -36.07 -30.66
CA LEU A 48 -21.13 -36.46 -30.21
C LEU A 48 -22.22 -35.90 -31.13
N GLN A 49 -22.08 -34.66 -31.60
CA GLN A 49 -23.04 -34.04 -32.51
C GLN A 49 -23.05 -34.72 -33.89
N GLN A 50 -21.88 -35.10 -34.41
CA GLN A 50 -21.78 -35.89 -35.65
C GLN A 50 -22.39 -37.29 -35.49
N GLN A 51 -22.17 -37.94 -34.34
CA GLN A 51 -22.76 -39.25 -34.06
C GLN A 51 -24.29 -39.18 -34.03
N LEU A 52 -24.89 -38.10 -33.53
CA LEU A 52 -26.34 -37.91 -33.57
C LEU A 52 -26.90 -37.73 -34.99
N GLN A 53 -26.24 -36.94 -35.84
CA GLN A 53 -26.64 -36.81 -37.24
C GLN A 53 -26.58 -38.15 -37.99
N GLN A 54 -25.59 -38.98 -37.67
CA GLN A 54 -25.51 -40.34 -38.21
C GLN A 54 -26.62 -41.23 -37.65
N MET A 55 -27.02 -41.04 -36.39
CA MET A 55 -28.10 -41.80 -35.76
C MET A 55 -29.48 -41.45 -36.34
N ASP A 56 -29.72 -40.19 -36.71
CA ASP A 56 -30.91 -39.76 -37.46
C ASP A 56 -31.02 -40.45 -38.82
N SER A 57 -29.89 -40.65 -39.49
CA SER A 57 -29.84 -41.36 -40.78
C SER A 57 -30.15 -42.86 -40.64
N LEU A 58 -29.83 -43.47 -39.49
CA LEU A 58 -30.14 -44.86 -39.18
C LEU A 58 -31.60 -45.03 -38.76
N MET A 59 -32.18 -44.05 -38.06
CA MET A 59 -33.61 -44.00 -37.71
C MET A 59 -34.51 -44.00 -38.95
N ALA A 60 -34.17 -43.23 -39.98
CA ALA A 60 -34.89 -43.21 -41.26
C ALA A 60 -34.89 -44.58 -41.98
N ARG A 61 -33.95 -45.49 -41.64
CA ARG A 61 -33.90 -46.86 -42.19
C ARG A 61 -34.67 -47.87 -41.34
N LEU A 62 -34.84 -47.61 -40.05
CA LEU A 62 -35.55 -48.48 -39.08
C LEU A 62 -37.08 -48.37 -39.15
N GLU A 63 -37.60 -47.32 -39.79
CA GLU A 63 -39.03 -47.04 -40.00
C GLU A 63 -39.80 -48.19 -40.70
N ASN A 64 -39.09 -49.11 -41.39
CA ASN A 64 -39.68 -50.25 -42.09
C ASN A 64 -39.63 -51.59 -41.32
N THR A 65 -39.09 -51.64 -40.10
CA THR A 65 -38.77 -52.91 -39.43
C THR A 65 -39.12 -52.97 -37.93
N VAL A 66 -39.57 -51.87 -37.32
CA VAL A 66 -39.85 -51.76 -35.88
C VAL A 66 -41.31 -51.30 -35.65
N PRO A 67 -42.03 -51.83 -34.64
CA PRO A 67 -43.39 -51.38 -34.30
C PRO A 67 -43.46 -49.87 -34.04
N ALA A 68 -44.53 -49.22 -34.52
CA ALA A 68 -44.69 -47.77 -34.50
C ALA A 68 -44.55 -47.15 -33.08
N GLU A 69 -45.00 -47.84 -32.02
CA GLU A 69 -44.85 -47.33 -30.65
C GLU A 69 -43.39 -47.25 -30.18
N LEU A 70 -42.52 -48.16 -30.62
CA LEU A 70 -41.09 -48.13 -30.28
C LEU A 70 -40.37 -47.02 -31.05
N TYR A 71 -40.78 -46.76 -32.29
CA TYR A 71 -40.24 -45.67 -33.10
C TYR A 71 -40.53 -44.30 -32.46
N GLU A 72 -41.78 -44.05 -32.05
CA GLU A 72 -42.13 -42.79 -31.37
C GLU A 72 -41.38 -42.60 -30.04
N GLN A 73 -41.19 -43.67 -29.24
CA GLN A 73 -40.41 -43.59 -28.00
C GLN A 73 -38.94 -43.25 -28.25
N ILE A 74 -38.34 -43.83 -29.30
CA ILE A 74 -36.94 -43.54 -29.65
C ILE A 74 -36.83 -42.09 -30.16
N GLN A 75 -37.76 -41.63 -31.00
CA GLN A 75 -37.79 -40.27 -31.50
C GLN A 75 -37.99 -39.23 -30.39
N ALA A 76 -38.87 -39.51 -29.42
CA ALA A 76 -39.05 -38.66 -28.24
C ALA A 76 -37.79 -38.58 -27.38
N ARG A 77 -37.07 -39.70 -27.19
CA ARG A 77 -35.79 -39.72 -26.46
C ARG A 77 -34.69 -38.97 -27.19
N LEU A 78 -34.61 -39.08 -28.52
CA LEU A 78 -33.65 -38.34 -29.34
C LEU A 78 -33.88 -36.82 -29.25
N ASN A 79 -35.13 -36.38 -29.35
CA ASN A 79 -35.46 -34.96 -29.18
C ASN A 79 -35.09 -34.45 -27.77
N ALA A 80 -35.33 -35.25 -26.73
CA ALA A 80 -34.94 -34.90 -25.36
C ALA A 80 -33.42 -34.83 -25.19
N MET A 81 -32.68 -35.76 -25.80
CA MET A 81 -31.21 -35.74 -25.83
C MET A 81 -30.68 -34.53 -26.59
N GLN A 82 -31.25 -34.19 -27.75
CA GLN A 82 -30.84 -33.01 -28.53
C GLN A 82 -31.01 -31.73 -27.71
N ASN A 83 -32.17 -31.56 -27.05
CA ASN A 83 -32.41 -30.41 -26.18
C ASN A 83 -31.41 -30.35 -25.01
N THR A 84 -31.02 -31.50 -24.46
CA THR A 84 -30.03 -31.57 -23.36
C THR A 84 -28.64 -31.16 -23.86
N ILE A 85 -28.27 -31.58 -25.07
CA ILE A 85 -26.99 -31.21 -25.68
C ILE A 85 -26.95 -29.72 -25.95
N ASP A 86 -28.01 -29.15 -26.53
CA ASP A 86 -28.07 -27.71 -26.79
C ASP A 86 -27.92 -26.90 -25.49
N GLN A 87 -28.59 -27.33 -24.41
CA GLN A 87 -28.45 -26.74 -23.07
C GLN A 87 -27.03 -26.85 -22.50
N LEU A 88 -26.41 -28.03 -22.61
CA LEU A 88 -25.04 -28.24 -22.13
C LEU A 88 -24.04 -27.44 -22.96
N THR A 89 -24.25 -27.31 -24.27
CA THR A 89 -23.42 -26.47 -25.14
C THR A 89 -23.49 -25.01 -24.75
N GLU A 90 -24.69 -24.46 -24.49
CA GLU A 90 -24.85 -23.10 -23.98
C GLU A 90 -24.17 -22.91 -22.61
N GLU A 91 -24.31 -23.89 -21.72
CA GLU A 91 -23.70 -23.83 -20.39
C GLU A 91 -22.16 -23.88 -20.45
N VAL A 92 -21.58 -24.72 -21.33
CA VAL A 92 -20.14 -24.77 -21.57
C VAL A 92 -19.64 -23.44 -22.12
N GLN A 93 -20.32 -22.84 -23.10
CA GLN A 93 -19.94 -21.53 -23.64
C GLN A 93 -19.97 -20.44 -22.55
N ARG A 94 -21.01 -20.43 -21.71
CA ARG A 94 -21.11 -19.49 -20.59
C ARG A 94 -19.97 -19.68 -19.58
N LEU A 95 -19.65 -20.92 -19.22
CA LEU A 95 -18.57 -21.22 -18.28
C LEU A 95 -17.20 -20.85 -18.85
N GLN A 96 -16.98 -21.06 -20.14
CA GLN A 96 -15.76 -20.63 -20.82
C GLN A 96 -15.61 -19.11 -20.80
N GLN A 97 -16.69 -18.37 -21.05
CA GLN A 97 -16.67 -16.91 -20.94
C GLN A 97 -16.37 -16.45 -19.51
N GLN A 98 -17.02 -17.02 -18.51
CA GLN A 98 -16.78 -16.69 -17.10
C GLN A 98 -15.35 -16.99 -16.66
N LEU A 99 -14.77 -18.09 -17.16
CA LEU A 99 -13.38 -18.42 -16.86
C LEU A 99 -12.42 -17.40 -17.47
N ALA A 100 -12.64 -17.01 -18.74
CA ALA A 100 -11.81 -16.00 -19.40
C ALA A 100 -11.86 -14.64 -18.67
N GLU A 101 -13.05 -14.24 -18.20
CA GLU A 101 -13.22 -13.03 -17.38
C GLU A 101 -12.45 -13.14 -16.05
N SER A 102 -12.57 -14.27 -15.35
CA SER A 102 -11.89 -14.50 -14.07
C SER A 102 -10.36 -14.62 -14.20
N GLU A 103 -9.87 -15.17 -15.31
CA GLU A 103 -8.43 -15.18 -15.63
C GLU A 103 -7.90 -13.77 -15.87
N SER A 104 -8.64 -12.95 -16.63
CA SER A 104 -8.30 -11.55 -16.86
C SER A 104 -8.26 -10.72 -15.56
N GLU A 105 -9.27 -10.88 -14.69
CA GLU A 105 -9.28 -10.23 -13.37
C GLU A 105 -8.10 -10.67 -12.49
N ASN A 106 -7.74 -11.96 -12.53
CA ASN A 106 -6.58 -12.47 -11.78
C ASN A 106 -5.26 -11.86 -12.27
N GLU A 107 -5.10 -11.67 -13.57
CA GLU A 107 -3.92 -11.02 -14.12
C GLU A 107 -3.82 -9.55 -13.68
N ASP A 108 -4.94 -8.82 -13.71
CA ASP A 108 -4.97 -7.42 -13.25
C ASP A 108 -4.65 -7.31 -11.75
N LEU A 109 -5.27 -8.15 -10.92
CA LEU A 109 -4.98 -8.21 -9.48
C LEU A 109 -3.51 -8.53 -9.19
N ARG A 110 -2.89 -9.43 -9.97
CA ARG A 110 -1.46 -9.74 -9.85
C ARG A 110 -0.59 -8.53 -10.20
N GLN A 111 -0.94 -7.76 -11.22
CA GLN A 111 -0.22 -6.55 -11.58
C GLN A 111 -0.34 -5.47 -10.50
N GLN A 112 -1.55 -5.24 -9.97
CA GLN A 112 -1.78 -4.31 -8.86
C GLN A 112 -0.97 -4.71 -7.62
N LEU A 113 -0.93 -6.01 -7.30
CA LEU A 113 -0.18 -6.52 -6.15
C LEU A 113 1.33 -6.31 -6.30
N GLU A 114 1.88 -6.49 -7.51
CA GLU A 114 3.29 -6.18 -7.79
C GLU A 114 3.59 -4.67 -7.81
N GLN A 115 2.62 -3.82 -8.18
CA GLN A 115 2.77 -2.38 -8.03
C GLN A 115 2.81 -1.97 -6.56
N VAL A 116 1.85 -2.44 -5.76
CA VAL A 116 1.78 -2.13 -4.32
C VAL A 116 3.02 -2.64 -3.59
N LYS A 117 3.55 -3.82 -3.94
CA LYS A 117 4.83 -4.29 -3.39
C LYS A 117 5.99 -3.35 -3.69
N ARG A 118 6.11 -2.88 -4.93
CA ARG A 118 7.17 -1.93 -5.32
C ARG A 118 7.03 -0.60 -4.60
N GLU A 119 5.82 -0.07 -4.47
CA GLU A 119 5.54 1.14 -3.70
C GLU A 119 5.88 0.95 -2.21
N LEU A 120 5.54 -0.20 -1.64
CA LEU A 120 5.87 -0.54 -0.26
C LEU A 120 7.38 -0.66 -0.04
N GLU A 121 8.11 -1.28 -0.97
CA GLU A 121 9.57 -1.36 -0.93
C GLU A 121 10.21 0.02 -1.06
N ALA A 122 9.76 0.85 -2.02
CA ALA A 122 10.23 2.22 -2.17
C ALA A 122 9.96 3.07 -0.92
N ALA A 123 8.76 2.98 -0.34
CA ALA A 123 8.42 3.68 0.90
C ALA A 123 9.24 3.17 2.10
N ARG A 124 9.57 1.87 2.15
CA ARG A 124 10.48 1.30 3.16
C ARG A 124 11.91 1.78 2.96
N GLU A 125 12.41 1.82 1.75
CA GLU A 125 13.74 2.34 1.43
C GLU A 125 13.84 3.83 1.72
N GLU A 126 12.80 4.60 1.42
CA GLU A 126 12.71 6.01 1.78
C GLU A 126 12.63 6.20 3.30
N ALA A 127 11.80 5.42 4.00
CA ALA A 127 11.76 5.41 5.45
C ALA A 127 13.10 4.97 6.07
N GLN A 128 13.83 4.07 5.42
CA GLN A 128 15.14 3.59 5.88
C GLN A 128 16.26 4.57 5.56
N ARG A 129 16.19 5.28 4.42
CA ARG A 129 17.01 6.47 4.14
C ARG A 129 16.74 7.56 5.16
N ASN A 130 15.47 7.86 5.45
CA ASN A 130 15.09 8.83 6.48
C ASN A 130 15.47 8.37 7.91
N ARG A 131 15.49 7.05 8.19
CA ARG A 131 16.06 6.49 9.43
C ARG A 131 17.59 6.63 9.50
N ASN A 132 18.28 6.63 8.35
CA ASN A 132 19.74 6.77 8.26
C ASN A 132 20.23 8.23 8.18
N VAL A 133 19.35 9.24 8.32
CA VAL A 133 19.72 10.68 8.25
C VAL A 133 19.73 11.37 9.62
N SER A 134 19.53 10.66 10.73
CA SER A 134 19.72 11.24 12.07
C SER A 134 20.83 10.50 12.84
N ASP A 135 22.07 10.95 12.66
CA ASP A 135 23.24 10.57 13.47
C ASP A 135 23.12 11.13 14.92
N GLY A 136 22.05 10.80 15.65
CA GLY A 136 21.76 11.43 16.95
C GLY A 136 21.05 12.79 16.87
N LYS A 137 20.40 13.12 15.75
CA LYS A 137 19.89 14.47 15.50
C LYS A 137 18.37 14.62 15.61
N ILE A 138 17.92 15.56 16.44
CA ILE A 138 16.54 16.07 16.45
C ILE A 138 16.55 17.44 15.79
N PHE A 139 15.81 17.59 14.67
CA PHE A 139 15.78 18.82 13.88
C PHE A 139 17.19 19.37 13.55
N GLY A 140 18.12 18.46 13.20
CA GLY A 140 19.51 18.80 12.87
C GLY A 140 20.45 18.99 14.08
N MET A 141 19.95 18.96 15.32
CA MET A 141 20.75 19.12 16.54
C MET A 141 21.15 17.80 17.17
N ASP A 142 22.43 17.63 17.51
CA ASP A 142 22.90 16.50 18.32
C ASP A 142 22.31 16.57 19.74
N ALA A 143 21.40 15.63 20.03
CA ALA A 143 20.71 15.54 21.29
C ALA A 143 20.46 14.07 21.64
N GLU A 144 20.67 13.71 22.90
CA GLU A 144 20.36 12.37 23.39
C GLU A 144 18.93 12.26 23.95
N LEU A 145 18.29 13.37 24.30
CA LEU A 145 16.88 13.44 24.68
C LEU A 145 16.21 14.65 24.01
N GLY A 146 14.97 14.48 23.55
CA GLY A 146 14.12 15.59 23.13
C GLY A 146 12.66 15.41 23.50
N ILE A 147 11.98 16.53 23.77
CA ILE A 147 10.53 16.62 23.99
C ILE A 147 10.00 17.60 22.94
N VAL A 148 9.25 17.09 21.99
CA VAL A 148 8.70 17.85 20.87
C VAL A 148 7.23 18.09 21.12
N CYS A 149 6.81 19.34 21.07
CA CYS A 149 5.43 19.81 21.22
C CYS A 149 5.02 20.48 19.90
N VAL A 150 3.90 20.07 19.31
CA VAL A 150 3.41 20.55 18.00
C VAL A 150 1.94 20.95 18.12
N TRP A 151 1.55 22.01 17.42
CA TRP A 151 0.14 22.44 17.33
C TRP A 151 -0.16 23.11 15.97
N PRO A 152 -1.33 22.82 15.36
CA PRO A 152 -1.68 23.38 14.06
C PRO A 152 -2.23 24.82 14.14
N GLU A 153 -2.83 25.19 15.28
CA GLU A 153 -3.54 26.47 15.41
C GLU A 153 -2.59 27.67 15.40
N ASN A 154 -3.09 28.82 14.95
CA ASN A 154 -2.36 30.10 15.04
C ASN A 154 -2.43 30.66 16.48
N VAL A 155 -1.94 29.87 17.44
CA VAL A 155 -1.88 30.17 18.87
C VAL A 155 -0.42 30.12 19.32
N ASP A 156 -0.10 30.89 20.36
CA ASP A 156 1.22 30.95 20.99
C ASP A 156 1.21 30.00 22.18
N VAL A 157 1.76 28.80 21.96
CA VAL A 157 1.86 27.73 22.95
C VAL A 157 3.32 27.62 23.40
N TYR A 158 3.53 27.66 24.71
CA TYR A 158 4.82 27.48 25.35
C TYR A 158 4.93 26.12 26.03
N LEU A 159 6.06 25.45 25.84
CA LEU A 159 6.49 24.25 26.53
C LEU A 159 7.28 24.63 27.79
N TYR A 160 6.90 23.98 28.88
CA TYR A 160 7.59 24.07 30.15
C TYR A 160 8.06 22.69 30.58
N VAL A 161 9.32 22.62 31.00
CA VAL A 161 9.93 21.42 31.57
C VAL A 161 10.53 21.79 32.91
N GLU A 162 10.04 21.18 33.98
CA GLU A 162 10.48 21.42 35.34
C GLU A 162 11.19 20.20 35.89
N ASP A 163 12.41 20.38 36.38
CA ASP A 163 13.10 19.37 37.16
C ASP A 163 12.49 19.29 38.56
N LEU A 164 11.86 18.16 38.88
CA LEU A 164 11.17 17.96 40.15
C LEU A 164 12.12 17.90 41.36
N SER A 165 13.41 17.67 41.14
CA SER A 165 14.40 17.65 42.21
C SER A 165 14.87 19.04 42.62
N THR A 166 15.04 19.94 41.65
CA THR A 166 15.55 21.30 41.89
C THR A 166 14.48 22.39 41.80
N GLN A 167 13.29 22.06 41.32
CA GLN A 167 12.19 22.99 41.00
C GLN A 167 12.56 24.05 39.95
N ASN A 168 13.69 23.88 39.25
CA ASN A 168 14.07 24.76 38.17
C ASN A 168 13.25 24.44 36.93
N VAL A 169 12.82 25.49 36.22
CA VAL A 169 11.97 25.37 35.04
C VAL A 169 12.69 25.90 33.81
N CYS A 170 12.71 25.08 32.75
CA CYS A 170 13.14 25.45 31.42
C CYS A 170 11.91 25.81 30.58
N TYR A 171 11.89 27.02 30.02
CA TYR A 171 10.79 27.57 29.21
C TYR A 171 11.30 28.78 28.42
N TYR A 172 10.44 29.43 27.62
CA TYR A 172 10.83 30.57 26.77
C TYR A 172 11.61 31.68 27.51
N GLY A 173 11.25 32.01 28.75
CA GLY A 173 11.94 33.02 29.56
C GLY A 173 13.23 32.53 30.25
N ASN A 174 13.47 31.21 30.28
CA ASN A 174 14.65 30.58 30.88
C ASN A 174 15.10 29.38 30.03
N LYS A 175 15.60 29.67 28.82
CA LYS A 175 15.84 28.67 27.77
C LYS A 175 17.04 27.75 28.02
N VAL A 176 17.96 28.13 28.91
CA VAL A 176 19.20 27.39 29.17
C VAL A 176 19.25 27.03 30.64
N THR A 177 19.16 25.73 30.94
CA THR A 177 19.20 25.21 32.32
C THR A 177 20.25 24.11 32.46
N LEU A 178 20.57 23.74 33.70
CA LEU A 178 21.52 22.66 33.97
C LEU A 178 21.06 21.29 33.46
N PHE A 179 19.74 21.08 33.34
CA PHE A 179 19.17 19.80 32.95
C PHE A 179 18.69 19.77 31.48
N GLY A 180 18.80 20.87 30.74
CA GLY A 180 18.45 20.91 29.32
C GLY A 180 18.17 22.32 28.81
N ASN A 181 17.83 22.39 27.53
CA ASN A 181 17.65 23.66 26.83
C ASN A 181 16.36 23.64 26.02
N LEU A 182 15.75 24.81 25.86
CA LEU A 182 14.70 25.04 24.89
C LEU A 182 15.36 25.53 23.59
N MET A 183 15.11 24.86 22.48
CA MET A 183 15.47 25.39 21.16
C MET A 183 14.54 26.55 20.81
N GLU A 184 15.03 27.52 20.04
CA GLU A 184 14.20 28.60 19.53
C GLU A 184 12.97 28.05 18.81
N ASP A 185 11.85 28.15 19.51
CA ASP A 185 10.56 28.65 19.06
C ASP A 185 10.59 29.13 17.61
N ILE A 186 10.10 28.28 16.69
CA ILE A 186 9.68 28.76 15.37
C ILE A 186 8.31 29.43 15.58
N THR A 187 8.33 30.62 16.21
CA THR A 187 7.14 31.44 16.47
C THR A 187 6.60 32.07 15.19
N SER A 188 7.45 32.23 14.18
CA SER A 188 7.12 32.88 12.92
C SER A 188 6.99 31.87 11.79
N ARG A 189 5.76 31.73 11.30
CA ARG A 189 5.47 31.15 9.98
C ARG A 189 5.99 32.08 8.89
N ALA A 190 6.72 31.56 7.91
CA ALA A 190 6.87 32.20 6.61
C ALA A 190 5.65 31.92 5.72
N SER A 191 4.98 30.78 5.93
CA SER A 191 3.78 30.34 5.21
C SER A 191 2.72 29.73 6.14
N ALA A 192 1.45 29.77 5.75
CA ALA A 192 0.36 29.13 6.49
C ALA A 192 0.55 27.60 6.66
N GLU A 193 1.41 26.98 5.84
CA GLU A 193 1.73 25.55 5.87
C GLU A 193 2.88 25.17 6.82
N ASP A 194 3.54 26.15 7.47
CA ASP A 194 4.66 25.85 8.37
C ASP A 194 4.17 25.30 9.72
N ASP A 195 4.71 24.16 10.13
CA ASP A 195 4.45 23.55 11.43
C ASP A 195 4.93 24.45 12.58
N ARG A 196 4.12 24.55 13.65
CA ARG A 196 4.55 25.18 14.90
C ARG A 196 4.99 24.12 15.88
N TYR A 197 6.19 24.29 16.41
CA TYR A 197 6.68 23.41 17.44
C TYR A 197 7.58 24.13 18.44
N GLU A 198 7.60 23.59 19.65
CA GLU A 198 8.66 23.85 20.61
C GLU A 198 9.39 22.54 20.94
N LEU A 199 10.69 22.67 21.16
CA LEU A 199 11.57 21.57 21.49
C LEU A 199 12.34 21.89 22.76
N PHE A 200 12.16 21.06 23.77
CA PHE A 200 13.15 20.90 24.83
C PHE A 200 14.12 19.78 24.47
N TYR A 201 15.40 19.95 24.73
CA TYR A 201 16.42 18.93 24.44
C TYR A 201 17.55 18.88 25.45
N GLN A 202 18.18 17.71 25.55
CA GLN A 202 19.42 17.49 26.28
C GLN A 202 20.48 16.98 25.30
N LYS A 203 21.62 17.69 25.22
CA LYS A 203 22.78 17.24 24.43
C LYS A 203 23.31 15.90 24.92
N ARG A 204 23.33 15.71 26.24
CA ARG A 204 23.63 14.46 26.93
C ARG A 204 22.49 14.13 27.86
N VAL A 205 22.15 12.87 28.00
CA VAL A 205 21.08 12.45 28.92
C VAL A 205 21.41 12.93 30.34
N VAL A 206 20.51 13.70 30.93
CA VAL A 206 20.53 14.06 32.35
C VAL A 206 19.40 13.28 33.04
N PRO A 207 19.72 12.19 33.76
CA PRO A 207 18.71 11.41 34.48
C PRO A 207 17.97 12.27 35.50
N GLY A 208 16.67 12.02 35.66
CA GLY A 208 15.83 12.81 36.55
C GLY A 208 14.34 12.57 36.33
N GLN A 209 13.53 13.27 37.11
CA GLN A 209 12.08 13.33 36.93
C GLN A 209 11.69 14.74 36.54
N TYR A 210 11.03 14.86 35.41
CA TYR A 210 10.67 16.16 34.84
C TYR A 210 9.16 16.27 34.67
N ARG A 211 8.55 17.31 35.23
CA ARG A 211 7.16 17.65 34.93
C ARG A 211 7.12 18.43 33.62
N VAL A 212 6.37 17.90 32.67
CA VAL A 212 6.21 18.48 31.32
C VAL A 212 4.78 19.00 31.21
N TYR A 213 4.65 20.27 30.82
CA TYR A 213 3.36 20.91 30.65
C TYR A 213 3.42 22.01 29.60
N VAL A 214 2.26 22.42 29.11
CA VAL A 214 2.10 23.44 28.08
C VAL A 214 1.19 24.56 28.56
N ASN A 215 1.42 25.76 28.02
CA ASN A 215 0.69 26.97 28.35
C ASN A 215 0.27 27.72 27.08
N ILE A 216 -0.93 28.29 27.04
CA ILE A 216 -1.26 29.33 26.05
C ILE A 216 -0.82 30.69 26.60
N TYR A 217 0.00 31.44 25.85
CA TYR A 217 0.40 32.79 26.26
C TYR A 217 -0.80 33.70 26.51
N THR A 218 -0.73 34.51 27.58
CA THR A 218 -1.87 35.31 28.05
C THR A 218 -2.35 36.38 27.07
N LYS A 219 -1.51 36.79 26.10
CA LYS A 219 -1.89 37.73 25.03
C LYS A 219 -2.21 37.04 23.70
N SER A 220 -2.30 35.71 23.69
CA SER A 220 -2.67 34.92 22.52
C SER A 220 -4.18 34.71 22.42
N HIS A 221 -4.59 33.69 21.67
CA HIS A 221 -5.98 33.25 21.52
C HIS A 221 -6.11 31.77 21.89
N ALA A 222 -7.33 31.29 22.08
CA ALA A 222 -7.65 29.89 22.35
C ALA A 222 -8.79 29.45 21.43
N PRO A 223 -9.00 28.13 21.19
CA PRO A 223 -8.30 26.99 21.78
C PRO A 223 -7.01 26.59 21.05
N ALA A 224 -6.22 25.71 21.67
CA ALA A 224 -5.10 25.02 21.03
C ALA A 224 -5.14 23.52 21.35
N THR A 225 -4.77 22.70 20.36
CA THR A 225 -4.65 21.25 20.48
C THR A 225 -3.19 20.87 20.32
N VAL A 226 -2.60 20.36 21.41
CA VAL A 226 -1.18 20.04 21.45
C VAL A 226 -0.98 18.53 21.36
N GLU A 227 -0.12 18.12 20.44
CA GLU A 227 0.38 16.75 20.31
C GLU A 227 1.90 16.74 20.29
N GLY A 228 2.51 15.58 20.47
CA GLY A 228 3.95 15.51 20.46
C GLY A 228 4.52 14.15 20.82
N TYR A 229 5.83 14.16 21.08
CA TYR A 229 6.53 12.97 21.54
C TYR A 229 7.76 13.30 22.37
N VAL A 230 8.14 12.37 23.23
CA VAL A 230 9.45 12.31 23.86
C VAL A 230 10.30 11.29 23.10
N VAL A 231 11.58 11.58 22.89
CA VAL A 231 12.51 10.67 22.22
C VAL A 231 13.85 10.64 22.94
N LEU A 232 14.38 9.44 23.16
CA LEU A 232 15.72 9.16 23.67
C LEU A 232 16.55 8.58 22.51
N PHE A 233 17.79 9.01 22.36
CA PHE A 233 18.74 8.59 21.31
C PHE A 233 18.16 8.65 19.88
N PRO A 234 17.66 9.82 19.44
CA PRO A 234 17.05 10.00 18.13
C PRO A 234 17.94 9.50 16.97
N GLY A 235 17.37 8.67 16.11
CA GLY A 235 18.05 8.05 14.96
C GLY A 235 19.17 7.07 15.29
N ARG A 236 19.39 6.72 16.57
CA ARG A 236 20.29 5.63 16.96
C ARG A 236 19.53 4.29 17.06
N PRO A 237 20.19 3.13 16.95
CA PRO A 237 19.54 1.83 17.13
C PRO A 237 18.84 1.64 18.48
N SER A 238 19.30 2.34 19.52
CA SER A 238 18.73 2.34 20.87
C SER A 238 17.62 3.39 21.07
N GLN A 239 17.07 3.96 19.99
CA GLN A 239 16.05 4.99 20.08
C GLN A 239 14.80 4.48 20.83
N GLN A 240 14.32 5.28 21.79
CA GLN A 240 12.99 5.10 22.38
C GLN A 240 12.16 6.34 22.05
N LYS A 241 10.89 6.15 21.65
CA LYS A 241 9.99 7.24 21.30
C LYS A 241 8.63 7.00 21.95
N ILE A 242 8.15 7.96 22.73
CA ILE A 242 6.87 7.91 23.44
C ILE A 242 5.98 9.05 22.90
N PRO A 243 4.95 8.77 22.09
CA PRO A 243 3.99 9.79 21.69
C PRO A 243 3.12 10.22 22.87
N TYR A 244 2.67 11.48 22.86
CA TYR A 244 1.73 12.01 23.84
C TYR A 244 0.70 12.94 23.19
N GLY A 245 -0.32 13.30 23.99
CA GLY A 245 -1.46 14.09 23.53
C GLY A 245 -2.64 13.22 23.07
N PRO A 246 -3.68 13.84 22.49
CA PRO A 246 -3.86 15.31 22.44
C PRO A 246 -4.06 15.92 23.83
N VAL A 247 -3.47 17.09 24.06
CA VAL A 247 -3.68 17.94 25.23
C VAL A 247 -4.46 19.16 24.80
N TYR A 248 -5.63 19.38 25.39
CA TYR A 248 -6.54 20.46 25.02
C TYR A 248 -6.38 21.67 25.93
N LEU A 249 -6.13 22.83 25.32
CA LEU A 249 -6.07 24.13 25.99
C LEU A 249 -7.24 24.99 25.49
N ASN A 250 -8.19 25.27 26.36
CA ASN A 250 -9.46 25.91 26.03
C ASN A 250 -9.48 27.42 26.35
N THR A 251 -8.58 27.88 27.22
CA THR A 251 -8.54 29.29 27.66
C THR A 251 -7.12 29.84 27.64
N VAL A 252 -6.97 31.13 27.34
CA VAL A 252 -5.67 31.82 27.43
C VAL A 252 -5.10 31.76 28.85
N GLY A 253 -3.77 31.62 28.96
CA GLY A 253 -3.09 31.47 30.25
C GLY A 253 -3.27 30.10 30.92
N GLN A 254 -4.02 29.17 30.33
CA GLN A 254 -4.21 27.82 30.88
C GLN A 254 -2.90 27.05 30.86
N ASN A 255 -2.54 26.42 31.98
CA ASN A 255 -1.53 25.38 32.06
C ASN A 255 -2.20 24.00 31.95
N ALA A 256 -1.68 23.13 31.09
CA ALA A 256 -2.12 21.74 30.98
C ALA A 256 -0.93 20.79 31.07
N ALA A 257 -1.00 19.82 31.98
CA ALA A 257 0.05 18.81 32.13
C ALA A 257 0.05 17.84 30.96
N ILE A 258 1.25 17.56 30.43
CA ILE A 258 1.48 16.42 29.54
C ILE A 258 1.76 15.16 30.38
N GLY A 259 2.54 15.31 31.46
CA GLY A 259 2.85 14.24 32.40
C GLY A 259 4.18 14.45 33.13
N VAL A 260 4.59 13.44 33.88
CA VAL A 260 5.91 13.34 34.51
C VAL A 260 6.77 12.37 33.71
N LEU A 261 7.86 12.90 33.15
CA LEU A 261 8.87 12.16 32.41
C LEU A 261 9.95 11.66 33.37
N ASN A 262 10.09 10.34 33.48
CA ASN A 262 11.22 9.71 34.16
C ASN A 262 12.30 9.38 33.13
N VAL A 263 13.50 9.91 33.35
CA VAL A 263 14.66 9.71 32.47
C VAL A 263 15.74 8.96 33.23
N THR A 264 16.20 7.85 32.66
CA THR A 264 17.41 7.14 33.09
C THR A 264 18.47 7.25 31.98
N PRO A 265 19.74 6.85 32.22
CA PRO A 265 20.76 6.87 31.17
C PRO A 265 20.40 6.08 29.91
N THR A 266 19.49 5.11 30.00
CA THR A 266 19.18 4.18 28.90
C THR A 266 17.69 4.00 28.62
N SER A 267 16.80 4.66 29.37
CA SER A 267 15.36 4.52 29.19
C SER A 267 14.59 5.77 29.57
N ILE A 268 13.40 5.90 28.98
CA ILE A 268 12.42 6.93 29.30
C ILE A 268 11.05 6.32 29.59
N SER A 269 10.27 6.96 30.46
CA SER A 269 8.85 6.65 30.65
C SER A 269 8.07 7.91 31.00
N LEU A 270 6.83 8.02 30.52
CA LEU A 270 5.97 9.18 30.74
C LEU A 270 4.68 8.74 31.46
N SER A 271 4.49 9.21 32.69
CA SER A 271 3.27 8.97 33.48
C SER A 271 2.34 10.19 33.42
N ARG A 272 1.06 9.97 33.15
CA ARG A 272 0.04 11.03 33.09
C ARG A 272 -0.72 11.15 34.41
#